data_AF-A0A1F8N8G6-F1
#
_entry.id   AF-A0A1F8N8G6-F1
#
_cell.length_a   1.000
_cell.length_b   1.000
_cell.length_c   1.000
_cell.angle_alpha   90.00
_cell.angle_beta   90.00
_cell.angle_gamma   90.00
#
_symmetry.space_group_name_H-M   'P 1'
#
loop_
_entity.id
_entity.type
_entity.pdbx_description
1 polymer ?
#
loop_
_entity_poly.entity_id
_entity_poly.type
_entity_poly.pdbx_seq_one_letter_code
_entity_poly.pdbx_strand_id
1 'polypeptide(L)'
;MLVADQLTKLGIRSTLDVGEVLWQAGIFSIVRSQNTGAAFGLFQGHALVIAIVASVAVVLVLFYVLWAHRRYPIFVGRLSWVALGLILGGIIGNLIERVCNLIDPLSFGGVTDFISVGWWPSFNIADSSL
;
A
#
# COMPACT_ATOMS: atom_id res chain seq x y z
N MET A 1 8.76 -0.51 -7.05
CA MET A 1 7.37 -0.32 -6.60
C MET A 1 7.21 0.86 -5.67
N LEU A 2 7.94 0.93 -4.55
CA LEU A 2 7.83 2.04 -3.60
C LEU A 2 7.84 3.44 -4.24
N VAL A 3 8.82 3.74 -5.10
CA VAL A 3 8.92 5.04 -5.78
C VAL A 3 7.70 5.32 -6.67
N ALA A 4 7.22 4.32 -7.41
CA ALA A 4 6.05 4.46 -8.27
C ALA A 4 4.77 4.69 -7.44
N ASP A 5 4.60 3.96 -6.34
CA ASP A 5 3.50 4.16 -5.39
C ASP A 5 3.49 5.59 -4.84
N GLN A 6 4.61 6.06 -4.30
CA GLN A 6 4.69 7.38 -3.69
C GLN A 6 4.50 8.52 -4.70
N LEU A 7 5.06 8.40 -5.92
CA LEU A 7 4.88 9.40 -6.97
C LEU A 7 3.43 9.47 -7.45
N THR A 8 2.77 8.33 -7.65
CA THR A 8 1.37 8.33 -8.10
C THR A 8 0.43 8.85 -7.02
N LYS A 9 0.62 8.46 -5.75
CA LYS A 9 -0.14 9.01 -4.62
C LYS A 9 0.08 10.51 -4.43
N LEU A 10 1.32 10.99 -4.63
CA LEU A 10 1.60 12.43 -4.59
C LEU A 10 0.88 13.16 -5.72
N GLY A 11 0.93 12.62 -6.95
CA GLY A 11 0.19 13.15 -8.10
C GLY A 11 -1.31 13.29 -7.79
N ILE A 12 -1.95 12.20 -7.36
CA ILE A 12 -3.38 12.18 -7.00
C ILE A 12 -3.70 13.22 -5.93
N ARG A 13 -2.94 13.27 -4.83
CA ARG A 13 -3.18 14.24 -3.73
C ARG A 13 -2.99 15.69 -4.16
N SER A 14 -2.13 15.96 -5.14
CA SER A 14 -1.85 17.30 -5.64
C SER A 14 -2.87 17.78 -6.69
N THR A 15 -3.66 16.87 -7.27
CA THR A 15 -4.57 17.17 -8.38
C THR A 15 -6.04 17.07 -8.00
N LEU A 16 -6.40 16.17 -7.10
CA LEU A 16 -7.79 15.86 -6.76
C LEU A 16 -8.07 16.13 -5.30
N ASP A 17 -9.26 16.62 -4.97
CA ASP A 17 -9.81 16.60 -3.62
C ASP A 17 -10.37 15.22 -3.25
N VAL A 18 -10.54 14.96 -1.95
CA VAL A 18 -11.08 13.66 -1.49
C VAL A 18 -12.50 13.47 -2.02
N GLY A 19 -12.74 12.36 -2.71
CA GLY A 19 -14.01 12.03 -3.37
C GLY A 19 -14.10 12.49 -4.83
N GLU A 20 -13.14 13.26 -5.32
CA GLU A 20 -13.13 13.74 -6.71
C GLU A 20 -12.67 12.65 -7.68
N VAL A 21 -13.33 12.57 -8.84
CA VAL A 21 -13.06 11.61 -9.91
C VAL A 21 -12.34 12.33 -11.06
N LEU A 22 -11.09 11.96 -11.31
CA LEU A 22 -10.30 12.47 -12.43
C LEU A 22 -10.79 11.92 -13.77
N TRP A 23 -11.07 10.62 -13.81
CA TRP A 23 -11.42 9.91 -15.02
C TRP A 23 -12.29 8.70 -14.73
N GLN A 24 -13.24 8.41 -15.61
CA GLN A 24 -14.10 7.24 -15.49
C GLN A 24 -14.43 6.67 -16.87
N ALA A 25 -14.31 5.35 -17.01
CA ALA A 25 -14.72 4.59 -18.17
C ALA A 25 -15.40 3.28 -17.75
N GLY A 26 -16.72 3.24 -17.88
CA GLY A 26 -17.53 2.08 -17.46
C GLY A 26 -17.36 1.82 -15.97
N ILE A 27 -16.89 0.61 -15.64
CA ILE A 27 -16.64 0.21 -14.24
C ILE A 27 -15.32 0.75 -13.67
N PHE A 28 -14.42 1.27 -14.50
CA PHE A 28 -13.12 1.75 -14.03
C PHE A 28 -13.15 3.26 -13.78
N SER A 29 -12.60 3.71 -12.66
CA SER A 29 -12.37 5.12 -12.39
C SER A 29 -11.08 5.40 -11.64
N ILE A 30 -10.52 6.59 -11.89
CA ILE A 30 -9.46 7.19 -11.09
C ILE A 30 -10.12 8.23 -10.19
N VAL A 31 -10.14 7.96 -8.90
CA VAL A 31 -10.84 8.76 -7.88
C VAL A 31 -9.93 8.95 -6.69
N ARG A 32 -9.90 10.09 -6.01
CA ARG A 32 -9.14 10.17 -4.75
C ARG A 32 -9.98 9.62 -3.61
N SER A 33 -9.65 8.44 -3.10
CA SER A 33 -10.25 7.83 -1.92
C SER A 33 -9.24 7.80 -0.76
N GLN A 34 -9.74 7.87 0.47
CA GLN A 34 -8.94 7.77 1.68
C GLN A 34 -9.32 6.50 2.45
N ASN A 35 -8.33 5.65 2.69
CA ASN A 35 -8.52 4.40 3.40
C ASN A 35 -7.93 4.50 4.81
N THR A 36 -8.81 4.61 5.80
CA THR A 36 -8.48 4.62 7.23
C THR A 36 -8.34 3.22 7.81
N GLY A 37 -8.79 2.19 7.09
CA GLY A 37 -8.78 0.80 7.51
C GLY A 37 -7.69 -0.01 6.82
N ALA A 38 -7.76 -1.33 6.97
CA ALA A 38 -7.02 -2.32 6.22
C ALA A 38 -7.88 -2.81 5.04
N ALA A 39 -7.54 -3.97 4.46
CA ALA A 39 -8.35 -4.58 3.40
C ALA A 39 -9.83 -4.69 3.81
N PHE A 40 -10.73 -4.40 2.86
CA PHE A 40 -12.18 -4.45 3.02
C PHE A 40 -12.75 -3.60 4.18
N GLY A 41 -12.04 -2.55 4.61
CA GLY A 41 -12.51 -1.67 5.69
C GLY A 41 -12.37 -2.26 7.09
N LEU A 42 -11.60 -3.33 7.27
CA LEU A 42 -11.29 -3.85 8.60
C LEU A 42 -10.45 -2.84 9.40
N PHE A 43 -10.62 -2.79 10.73
CA PHE A 43 -9.82 -1.94 11.63
C PHE A 43 -9.85 -0.43 11.28
N GLN A 44 -10.95 0.08 10.72
CA GLN A 44 -11.13 1.52 10.49
C GLN A 44 -10.85 2.34 11.75
N GLY A 45 -10.13 3.46 11.58
CA GLY A 45 -9.73 4.33 12.68
C GLY A 45 -8.58 3.81 13.56
N HIS A 46 -8.14 2.56 13.36
CA HIS A 46 -7.05 1.95 14.14
C HIS A 46 -5.72 1.99 13.37
N ALA A 47 -5.38 3.15 12.81
CA ALA A 47 -4.19 3.34 11.99
C ALA A 47 -2.90 2.84 12.66
N LEU A 48 -2.77 3.05 13.98
CA LEU A 48 -1.63 2.60 14.78
C LEU A 48 -1.52 1.07 14.83
N VAL A 49 -2.65 0.37 15.04
CA VAL A 49 -2.67 -1.11 15.07
C VAL A 49 -2.26 -1.66 13.70
N ILE A 50 -2.81 -1.10 12.63
CA ILE A 50 -2.48 -1.53 11.27
C ILE A 50 -1.00 -1.25 10.95
N ALA A 51 -0.48 -0.09 11.36
CA ALA A 51 0.93 0.25 11.19
C ALA A 51 1.86 -0.72 11.95
N ILE A 52 1.51 -1.12 13.18
CA ILE A 52 2.26 -2.12 13.94
C ILE A 52 2.25 -3.47 13.22
N VAL A 53 1.07 -3.95 12.80
CA VAL A 53 0.95 -5.23 12.08
C VAL A 53 1.76 -5.22 10.78
N ALA A 54 1.67 -4.15 10.00
CA ALA A 54 2.46 -3.98 8.77
C ALA A 54 3.97 -3.96 9.06
N SER A 55 4.39 -3.27 10.13
CA SER A 55 5.79 -3.24 10.57
C SER A 55 6.31 -4.63 10.94
N VAL A 56 5.50 -5.40 11.68
CA VAL A 56 5.81 -6.80 12.02
C VAL A 56 5.91 -7.66 10.76
N ALA A 57 5.00 -7.49 9.80
CA ALA A 57 5.04 -8.21 8.53
C ALA A 57 6.34 -7.94 7.75
N VAL A 58 6.79 -6.67 7.68
CA VAL A 58 8.08 -6.31 7.06
C VAL A 58 9.23 -7.05 7.74
N VAL A 59 9.30 -7.03 9.08
CA VAL A 59 10.36 -7.72 9.84
C VAL A 59 10.33 -9.23 9.59
N LEU A 60 9.15 -9.86 9.58
CA LEU A 60 9.01 -11.29 9.33
C LEU A 60 9.43 -11.68 7.91
N VAL A 61 9.05 -10.89 6.90
CA VAL A 61 9.47 -11.12 5.51
C VAL A 61 10.98 -11.00 5.39
N LEU A 62 11.59 -9.93 5.93
CA LEU A 62 13.05 -9.76 5.95
C LEU A 62 13.76 -10.91 6.66
N PHE A 63 13.28 -11.32 7.83
CA PHE A 63 13.84 -12.44 8.57
C PHE A 63 13.76 -13.74 7.77
N TYR A 64 12.59 -14.04 7.19
CA TYR A 64 12.40 -15.23 6.36
C TYR A 64 13.36 -15.25 5.18
N VAL A 65 13.54 -14.11 4.50
CA VAL A 65 14.46 -14.00 3.35
C VAL A 65 15.91 -14.28 3.77
N LEU A 66 16.37 -13.65 4.84
CA LEU A 66 17.73 -13.85 5.35
C LEU A 66 17.97 -15.28 5.81
N TRP A 67 16.97 -15.90 6.44
CA TRP A 67 17.04 -17.28 6.91
C TRP A 67 17.01 -18.28 5.75
N ALA A 68 16.06 -18.14 4.82
CA ALA A 68 15.90 -19.01 3.67
C ALA A 68 17.10 -18.95 2.73
N HIS A 69 17.66 -17.75 2.49
CA HIS A 69 18.87 -17.59 1.69
C HIS A 69 20.08 -18.32 2.29
N ARG A 70 20.19 -18.37 3.62
CA ARG A 70 21.26 -19.11 4.31
C ARG A 70 21.07 -20.62 4.29
N ARG A 71 19.83 -21.11 4.26
CA ARG A 71 19.51 -22.55 4.41
C ARG A 71 19.29 -23.26 3.07
N TYR A 72 18.74 -22.54 2.09
CA TYR A 72 18.26 -23.10 0.82
C TYR A 72 18.62 -22.19 -0.37
N PRO A 73 19.92 -21.95 -0.65
CA PRO A 73 20.36 -21.01 -1.68
C PRO A 73 19.85 -21.38 -3.10
N ILE A 74 19.58 -22.67 -3.35
CA ILE A 74 19.08 -23.18 -4.63
C ILE A 74 17.60 -22.83 -4.87
N PHE A 75 16.82 -22.57 -3.81
CA PHE A 75 15.38 -22.32 -3.90
C PHE A 75 15.00 -20.83 -3.98
N VAL A 76 15.97 -19.91 -3.79
CA VAL A 76 15.74 -18.46 -3.91
C VAL A 76 16.22 -17.97 -5.28
N GLY A 77 15.42 -18.26 -6.30
CA GLY A 77 15.68 -17.79 -7.66
C GLY A 77 15.49 -16.28 -7.81
N ARG A 78 15.90 -15.72 -8.96
CA ARG A 78 15.72 -14.28 -9.27
C ARG A 78 14.25 -13.84 -9.16
N LEU A 79 13.32 -14.71 -9.54
CA LEU A 79 11.88 -14.44 -9.47
C LEU A 79 11.40 -14.25 -8.01
N SER A 80 11.92 -15.06 -7.09
CA SER A 80 11.61 -14.94 -5.65
C SER A 80 12.06 -13.60 -5.11
N TRP A 81 13.27 -13.15 -5.47
CA TRP A 81 13.78 -11.83 -5.08
C TRP A 81 12.93 -10.68 -5.62
N VAL A 82 12.47 -10.78 -6.88
CA VAL A 82 11.56 -9.80 -7.46
C VAL A 82 10.24 -9.78 -6.69
N ALA A 83 9.60 -10.93 -6.50
CA ALA A 83 8.33 -11.03 -5.76
C ALA A 83 8.43 -10.47 -4.33
N LEU A 84 9.51 -10.79 -3.62
CA LEU A 84 9.78 -10.27 -2.27
C LEU A 84 9.99 -8.75 -2.27
N GLY A 85 10.71 -8.22 -3.26
CA GLY A 85 10.88 -6.78 -3.44
C GLY A 85 9.56 -6.05 -3.77
N LEU A 86 8.67 -6.69 -4.52
CA LEU A 86 7.31 -6.20 -4.78
C LEU A 86 6.51 -6.13 -3.48
N ILE A 87 6.41 -7.25 -2.74
CA ILE A 87 5.66 -7.34 -1.49
C ILE A 87 6.18 -6.34 -0.45
N LEU A 88 7.50 -6.31 -0.20
CA LEU A 88 8.10 -5.36 0.74
C LEU A 88 7.85 -3.91 0.30
N GLY A 89 7.97 -3.63 -1.01
CA GLY A 89 7.68 -2.31 -1.56
C GLY A 89 6.24 -1.88 -1.32
N GLY A 90 5.28 -2.80 -1.50
CA GLY A 90 3.86 -2.56 -1.25
C GLY A 90 3.55 -2.31 0.22
N ILE A 91 4.03 -3.18 1.12
CA ILE A 91 3.81 -3.01 2.57
C ILE A 91 4.39 -1.68 3.04
N ILE A 92 5.63 -1.35 2.64
CA ILE A 92 6.29 -0.11 3.04
C ILE A 92 5.57 1.12 2.46
N GLY A 93 5.10 1.08 1.21
CA GLY A 93 4.38 2.19 0.58
C GLY A 93 3.12 2.60 1.35
N ASN A 94 2.30 1.61 1.74
CA ASN A 94 1.11 1.85 2.57
C ASN A 94 1.47 2.21 4.02
N LEU A 95 2.54 1.63 4.58
CA LEU A 95 2.98 1.95 5.94
C LEU A 95 3.42 3.41 6.08
N ILE A 96 4.09 3.98 5.07
CA ILE A 96 4.53 5.39 5.08
C ILE A 96 3.33 6.32 5.29
N GLU A 97 2.27 6.19 4.50
CA GLU A 97 1.11 7.06 4.64
C GLU A 97 0.38 6.85 5.97
N ARG A 98 0.36 5.62 6.51
CA ARG A 98 -0.20 5.36 7.85
C ARG A 98 0.60 6.07 8.93
N VAL A 99 1.93 6.04 8.85
CA VAL A 99 2.80 6.78 9.78
C VAL A 99 2.62 8.28 9.61
N CYS A 100 2.57 8.79 8.39
CA CYS A 100 2.27 10.20 8.12
C CYS A 100 0.90 10.62 8.67
N ASN A 101 -0.13 9.77 8.53
CA ASN A 101 -1.46 10.00 9.10
C ASN A 101 -1.47 9.97 10.64
N LEU A 102 -0.56 9.24 11.28
CA LEU A 102 -0.39 9.31 12.74
C LEU A 102 0.29 10.60 13.20
N ILE A 103 1.16 11.18 12.37
CA ILE A 103 1.89 12.42 12.66
C ILE A 103 1.02 13.65 12.34
N ASP A 104 0.35 13.63 11.20
CA ASP A 104 -0.52 14.70 10.72
C ASP A 104 -1.84 14.11 10.14
N PRO A 105 -2.82 13.85 11.03
CA PRO A 105 -4.11 13.28 10.64
C PRO A 105 -4.93 14.21 9.73
N LEU A 106 -4.71 15.53 9.83
CA LEU A 106 -5.49 16.52 9.11
C LEU A 106 -5.09 16.56 7.63
N SER A 107 -3.79 16.42 7.34
CA SER A 107 -3.29 16.47 5.95
C SER A 107 -3.45 15.15 5.20
N PHE A 108 -3.35 14.01 5.88
CA PHE A 108 -3.34 12.69 5.22
C PHE A 108 -4.68 11.98 5.25
N GLY A 109 -5.38 11.97 6.40
CA GLY A 109 -6.68 11.32 6.58
C GLY A 109 -6.72 9.80 6.37
N GLY A 110 -5.63 9.15 5.95
CA GLY A 110 -5.55 7.71 5.66
C GLY A 110 -4.52 7.39 4.57
N VAL A 111 -4.59 6.16 4.05
CA VAL A 111 -3.86 5.73 2.85
C VAL A 111 -4.58 6.26 1.60
N THR A 112 -3.82 6.75 0.61
CA THR A 112 -4.39 7.27 -0.62
C THR A 112 -4.67 6.14 -1.60
N ASP A 113 -5.94 5.82 -1.80
CA ASP A 113 -6.39 4.84 -2.79
C ASP A 113 -6.98 5.56 -3.99
N PHE A 114 -6.67 5.08 -5.21
CA PHE A 114 -7.04 5.83 -6.41
C PHE A 114 -7.52 5.05 -7.61
N ILE A 115 -7.35 3.73 -7.59
CA ILE A 115 -7.85 2.85 -8.63
C ILE A 115 -9.16 2.25 -8.12
N SER A 116 -10.28 2.56 -8.78
CA SER A 116 -11.59 2.00 -8.44
C SER A 116 -12.14 1.19 -9.61
N VAL A 117 -12.67 0.00 -9.31
CA VAL A 117 -13.18 -0.95 -10.31
C VAL A 117 -14.51 -1.53 -9.87
N GLY A 118 -15.60 -0.91 -10.29
CA GLY A 118 -16.96 -1.37 -10.08
C GLY A 118 -17.28 -1.51 -8.60
N TRP A 119 -17.52 -2.75 -8.15
CA TRP A 119 -17.84 -3.09 -6.77
C TRP A 119 -16.61 -3.41 -5.91
N TRP A 120 -15.42 -3.53 -6.52
CA TRP A 120 -14.18 -3.85 -5.82
C TRP A 120 -13.70 -2.64 -5.02
N PRO A 121 -13.21 -2.81 -3.78
CA PRO A 121 -12.68 -1.70 -2.99
C PRO A 121 -11.56 -0.97 -3.73
N SER A 122 -11.55 0.37 -3.63
CA SER A 122 -10.47 1.16 -4.23
C SER A 122 -9.11 0.72 -3.67
N PHE A 123 -8.08 0.78 -4.52
CA PHE A 123 -6.72 0.35 -4.18
C PHE A 123 -5.69 1.24 -4.86
N ASN A 124 -4.40 0.99 -4.59
CA ASN A 124 -3.29 1.75 -5.15
C ASN A 124 -2.20 0.82 -5.76
N ILE A 125 -1.07 1.42 -6.15
CA ILE A 125 0.05 0.66 -6.74
C ILE A 125 0.72 -0.26 -5.70
N ALA A 126 0.83 0.17 -4.44
CA ALA A 126 1.33 -0.70 -3.37
C ALA A 126 0.46 -1.96 -3.23
N ASP A 127 -0.86 -1.84 -3.24
CA ASP A 127 -1.78 -2.98 -3.16
C ASP A 127 -1.69 -3.91 -4.37
N SER A 128 -1.38 -3.35 -5.55
CA SER A 128 -1.18 -4.14 -6.77
C SER A 128 0.10 -5.00 -6.75
N SER A 129 0.99 -4.74 -5.81
CA SER A 129 2.27 -5.45 -5.64
C SER A 129 2.29 -6.46 -4.50
N LEU A 130 1.19 -6.54 -3.75
CA LEU A 130 0.97 -7.41 -2.60
C LEU A 130 0.38 -8.77 -2.97
#